data_AF-A0A8H6R101-F1
#
_entry.id   AF-A0A8H6R101-F1
#
_cell.length_a   1.000
_cell.length_b   1.000
_cell.length_c   1.000
_cell.angle_alpha   90.00
_cell.angle_beta   90.00
_cell.angle_gamma   90.00
#
_symmetry.space_group_name_H-M   'P 1'
#
loop_
_entity.id
_entity.type
_entity.pdbx_description
1 polymer ?
#
loop_
_entity_poly.entity_id
_entity_poly.type
_entity_poly.pdbx_seq_one_letter_code
_entity_poly.pdbx_strand_id
1 'polypeptide(L)'
;MTVHRIADSYPAAELLRAFKGQDVVVSTITARDDGTQQQKVFIDATINAGVRHFVPSEFVPQMRNNEAQELLPQFVTPKLEMVDYLRSKEKDGLEWTTVMTGLFIDPVIGPFLGYHF
;
A
#
# COMPACT_ATOMS: atom_id res chain seq x y z
N MET A 1 7.86 -18.76 -11.52
CA MET A 1 7.43 -17.44 -11.04
C MET A 1 8.39 -16.40 -11.59
N THR A 2 7.90 -15.43 -12.35
CA THR A 2 8.75 -14.36 -12.90
C THR A 2 8.97 -13.31 -11.83
N VAL A 3 10.23 -12.89 -11.64
CA VAL A 3 10.56 -11.79 -10.74
C VAL A 3 10.90 -10.56 -11.59
N HIS A 4 10.11 -9.51 -11.43
CA HIS A 4 10.38 -8.21 -12.04
C HIS A 4 11.25 -7.40 -11.09
N ARG A 5 12.41 -6.93 -11.57
CA ARG A 5 13.25 -5.97 -10.85
C ARG A 5 13.03 -4.60 -11.48
N ILE A 6 12.74 -3.61 -10.65
CA ILE A 6 12.45 -2.24 -11.04
C ILE A 6 13.46 -1.34 -10.35
N ALA A 7 13.93 -0.29 -11.01
CA ALA A 7 14.83 0.69 -10.38
C ALA A 7 14.14 1.42 -9.22
N ASP A 8 14.91 1.84 -8.21
CA ASP A 8 14.39 2.49 -6.99
C ASP A 8 13.65 3.81 -7.26
N SER A 9 13.88 4.44 -8.42
CA SER A 9 13.13 5.61 -8.88
C SER A 9 11.72 5.29 -9.39
N TYR A 10 11.35 4.00 -9.43
CA TYR A 10 10.11 3.45 -9.95
C TYR A 10 9.67 4.06 -11.31
N PRO A 11 10.48 3.90 -12.37
CA PRO A 11 10.14 4.48 -13.67
C PRO A 11 8.80 3.95 -14.18
N ALA A 12 7.92 4.85 -14.62
CA ALA A 12 6.57 4.50 -15.07
C ALA A 12 6.56 3.41 -16.15
N ALA A 13 7.52 3.42 -17.08
CA ALA A 13 7.64 2.40 -18.13
C ALA A 13 8.00 1.00 -17.59
N GLU A 14 8.76 0.92 -16.50
CA GLU A 14 9.10 -0.35 -15.86
C GLU A 14 7.91 -0.92 -15.09
N LEU A 15 7.22 -0.08 -14.31
CA LEU A 15 5.99 -0.45 -13.61
C LEU A 15 4.91 -0.92 -14.60
N LEU A 16 4.70 -0.16 -15.68
CA LEU A 16 3.71 -0.51 -16.71
C LEU A 16 3.99 -1.90 -17.31
N ARG A 17 5.25 -2.20 -17.64
CA ARG A 17 5.63 -3.52 -18.16
C ARG A 17 5.44 -4.63 -17.13
N ALA A 18 5.71 -4.37 -15.86
CA ALA A 18 5.56 -5.36 -14.79
C ALA A 18 4.08 -5.64 -14.46
N PHE A 19 3.22 -4.62 -14.51
CA PHE A 19 1.82 -4.74 -14.11
C PHE A 19 0.91 -5.21 -15.26
N LYS A 20 1.33 -5.02 -16.53
CA LYS A 20 0.51 -5.42 -17.67
C LYS A 20 0.21 -6.92 -17.66
N GLY A 21 -1.07 -7.25 -17.77
CA GLY A 21 -1.55 -8.64 -17.78
C GLY A 21 -1.70 -9.28 -16.40
N GLN A 22 -1.52 -8.52 -15.31
CA GLN A 22 -1.87 -8.98 -13.97
C GLN A 22 -3.35 -8.70 -13.66
N ASP A 23 -3.96 -9.53 -12.81
CA ASP A 23 -5.34 -9.34 -12.36
C ASP A 23 -5.44 -8.33 -11.20
N VAL A 24 -4.45 -8.37 -10.29
CA VAL A 24 -4.41 -7.58 -9.06
C VAL A 24 -2.97 -7.15 -8.76
N VAL A 25 -2.79 -5.93 -8.25
CA VAL A 25 -1.52 -5.48 -7.66
C VAL A 25 -1.68 -5.38 -6.14
N VAL A 26 -0.79 -6.05 -5.40
CA VAL A 26 -0.73 -6.00 -3.93
C VAL A 26 0.53 -5.25 -3.50
N SER A 27 0.35 -4.13 -2.81
CA SER A 27 1.44 -3.31 -2.32
C SER A 27 1.80 -3.66 -0.88
N THR A 28 3.06 -4.06 -0.66
CA THR A 28 3.60 -4.41 0.66
C THR A 28 4.77 -3.50 1.07
N ILE A 29 4.87 -2.33 0.45
CA ILE A 29 5.92 -1.36 0.79
C ILE A 29 5.71 -0.74 2.16
N THR A 30 6.79 -0.22 2.75
CA THR A 30 6.71 0.58 3.97
C THR A 30 5.89 1.85 3.73
N ALA A 31 5.16 2.31 4.75
CA ALA A 31 4.52 3.62 4.75
C ALA A 31 5.45 4.74 5.28
N ARG A 32 6.67 4.39 5.69
CA ARG A 32 7.70 5.35 6.14
C ARG A 32 8.30 6.09 4.95
N ASP A 33 8.95 7.22 5.27
CA ASP A 33 9.68 8.04 4.30
C ASP A 33 8.80 8.43 3.10
N ASP A 34 9.24 8.13 1.89
CA ASP A 34 8.54 8.42 0.64
C ASP A 34 7.54 7.31 0.23
N GLY A 35 7.38 6.25 1.02
CA GLY A 35 6.56 5.10 0.69
C GLY A 35 5.09 5.43 0.43
N THR A 36 4.52 6.42 1.12
CA THR A 36 3.16 6.89 0.83
C THR A 36 3.06 7.50 -0.58
N GLN A 37 4.08 8.26 -1.00
CA GLN A 37 4.12 8.86 -2.33
C GLN A 37 4.38 7.81 -3.42
N GLN A 38 5.31 6.89 -3.17
CA GLN A 38 5.57 5.75 -4.07
C GLN A 38 4.32 4.91 -4.30
N GLN A 39 3.51 4.70 -3.26
CA GLN A 39 2.26 3.96 -3.39
C GLN A 39 1.27 4.62 -4.35
N LYS A 40 1.19 5.95 -4.36
CA LYS A 40 0.36 6.69 -5.35
C LYS A 40 0.85 6.43 -6.78
N VAL A 41 2.17 6.38 -6.99
CA VAL A 41 2.77 6.02 -8.29
C VAL A 41 2.36 4.61 -8.71
N PHE A 42 2.29 3.65 -7.78
CA PHE A 42 1.87 2.28 -8.09
C PHE A 42 0.39 2.18 -8.42
N ILE A 43 -0.46 2.94 -7.72
CA ILE A 43 -1.89 3.02 -8.02
C ILE A 43 -2.09 3.57 -9.45
N ASP A 44 -1.43 4.68 -9.79
CA ASP A 44 -1.51 5.25 -11.14
C ASP A 44 -0.97 4.27 -12.20
N ALA A 45 0.13 3.57 -11.92
CA ALA A 45 0.67 2.57 -12.83
C ALA A 45 -0.25 1.35 -12.99
N THR A 46 -0.99 0.96 -11.94
CA THR A 46 -1.97 -0.13 -11.97
C THR A 46 -3.09 0.19 -12.97
N ILE A 47 -3.65 1.40 -12.86
CA ILE A 47 -4.67 1.92 -13.78
C ILE A 47 -4.14 1.98 -15.21
N ASN A 48 -2.96 2.56 -15.41
CA ASN A 48 -2.34 2.70 -16.73
C ASN A 48 -2.00 1.34 -17.37
N ALA A 49 -1.75 0.30 -16.58
CA ALA A 49 -1.54 -1.06 -17.05
C ALA A 49 -2.83 -1.80 -17.41
N GLY A 50 -3.99 -1.20 -17.13
CA GLY A 50 -5.31 -1.81 -17.31
C GLY A 50 -5.66 -2.83 -16.22
N VAL A 51 -4.93 -2.83 -15.11
CA VAL A 51 -5.24 -3.68 -13.95
C VAL A 51 -6.34 -3.01 -13.15
N ARG A 52 -7.39 -3.76 -12.82
CA ARG A 52 -8.60 -3.18 -12.19
C ARG A 52 -8.52 -3.13 -10.66
N HIS A 53 -7.81 -4.06 -10.01
CA HIS A 53 -7.84 -4.17 -8.55
C HIS A 53 -6.49 -3.86 -7.91
N PHE A 54 -6.49 -3.02 -6.87
CA PHE A 54 -5.31 -2.70 -6.06
C PHE A 54 -5.53 -2.98 -4.57
N VAL A 55 -4.56 -3.62 -3.93
CA VAL A 55 -4.52 -3.81 -2.47
C VAL A 55 -3.41 -2.91 -1.90
N PRO A 56 -3.76 -1.81 -1.22
CA PRO A 56 -2.78 -0.90 -0.64
C PRO A 56 -2.08 -1.52 0.58
N SER A 57 -0.94 -0.94 0.95
CA SER A 57 -0.15 -1.29 2.13
C SER A 57 -0.84 -0.81 3.42
N GLU A 58 -1.94 -1.45 3.77
CA GLU A 58 -2.85 -1.13 4.88
C GLU A 58 -2.94 -2.27 5.92
N PHE A 59 -1.89 -3.08 6.06
CA PHE A 59 -1.77 -4.23 6.97
C PHE A 59 -1.51 -3.83 8.42
N VAL A 60 -2.39 -2.99 8.96
CA VAL A 60 -2.32 -2.40 10.31
C VAL A 60 -3.72 -2.36 10.96
N PRO A 61 -3.86 -2.00 12.24
CA PRO A 61 -5.17 -1.79 12.84
C PRO A 61 -5.97 -0.69 12.15
N GLN A 62 -7.30 -0.75 12.27
CA GLN A 62 -8.16 0.35 11.86
C GLN A 62 -7.98 1.55 12.79
N MET A 63 -7.24 2.55 12.32
CA MET A 63 -6.98 3.79 13.06
C MET A 63 -7.79 4.98 12.53
N ARG A 64 -8.87 4.73 11.77
CA ARG A 64 -9.69 5.75 11.11
C ARG A 64 -10.80 6.26 12.03
N ASN A 65 -10.43 6.72 13.21
CA ASN A 65 -11.34 7.36 14.17
C ASN A 65 -10.73 8.69 14.64
N ASN A 66 -11.58 9.59 15.15
CA ASN A 66 -11.15 10.94 15.53
C ASN A 66 -10.08 10.92 16.61
N GLU A 67 -10.21 10.02 17.60
CA GLU A 67 -9.27 9.91 18.71
C GLU A 67 -7.86 9.50 18.24
N ALA A 68 -7.75 8.51 17.36
CA ALA A 68 -6.48 8.08 16.78
C ALA A 68 -5.88 9.18 15.90
N GLN A 69 -6.71 9.93 15.18
CA GLN A 69 -6.25 11.06 14.38
C GLN A 69 -5.70 12.19 15.27
N GLU A 70 -6.32 12.45 16.43
CA GLU A 70 -5.87 13.45 17.40
C GLU A 70 -4.58 13.02 18.11
N LEU A 71 -4.47 11.74 18.49
CA LEU A 71 -3.34 11.22 19.27
C LEU A 71 -2.12 10.88 18.41
N LEU A 72 -2.33 10.43 17.17
CA LEU A 72 -1.29 9.91 16.28
C LEU A 72 -1.38 10.48 14.85
N PRO A 73 -1.51 11.82 14.68
CA PRO A 73 -1.78 12.44 13.38
C PRO A 73 -0.74 12.08 12.31
N GLN A 74 0.53 11.97 12.69
CA GLN A 74 1.62 11.60 11.78
C GLN A 74 1.49 10.18 11.18
N PHE A 75 0.78 9.28 11.88
CA PHE A 75 0.54 7.92 11.41
C PHE A 75 -0.81 7.77 10.72
N VAL A 76 -1.83 8.50 11.20
CA VAL A 76 -3.21 8.36 10.71
C VAL A 76 -3.47 9.21 9.47
N THR A 77 -2.98 10.45 9.41
CA THR A 77 -3.28 11.38 8.31
C THR A 77 -2.85 10.83 6.94
N PRO A 78 -1.62 10.31 6.75
CA PRO A 78 -1.21 9.75 5.45
C PRO A 78 -2.07 8.56 5.01
N LYS A 79 -2.59 7.80 5.98
CA LYS A 79 -3.48 6.65 5.74
C LYS A 79 -4.88 7.09 5.29
N LEU A 80 -5.40 8.17 5.87
CA LEU A 80 -6.65 8.79 5.43
C LEU A 80 -6.51 9.38 4.02
N GLU A 81 -5.43 10.12 3.77
CA GLU A 81 -5.15 10.67 2.44
C GLU A 81 -4.99 9.60 1.36
N MET A 82 -4.44 8.43 1.70
CA MET A 82 -4.34 7.29 0.79
C MET A 82 -5.72 6.73 0.43
N VAL A 83 -6.63 6.63 1.40
CA VAL A 83 -8.01 6.20 1.15
C VAL A 83 -8.75 7.21 0.28
N ASP A 84 -8.60 8.51 0.55
CA ASP A 84 -9.19 9.56 -0.28
C ASP A 84 -8.65 9.52 -1.71
N TYR A 85 -7.35 9.26 -1.86
CA TYR A 85 -6.72 9.08 -3.17
C TYR A 85 -7.27 7.84 -3.89
N LEU A 86 -7.37 6.68 -3.24
CA LEU A 86 -7.97 5.47 -3.82
C LEU A 86 -9.41 5.70 -4.27
N ARG A 87 -10.24 6.34 -3.43
CA ARG A 87 -11.61 6.73 -3.76
C ARG A 87 -11.65 7.65 -4.98
N SER A 88 -10.72 8.60 -5.07
CA SER A 88 -10.63 9.52 -6.21
C SER A 88 -10.33 8.80 -7.53
N LYS A 89 -9.77 7.58 -7.48
CA LYS A 89 -9.42 6.74 -8.63
C LYS A 89 -10.49 5.72 -9.00
N GLU A 90 -11.52 5.54 -8.19
CA GLU A 90 -12.67 4.69 -8.54
C GLU A 90 -13.34 5.16 -9.84
N LYS A 91 -13.38 6.48 -10.08
CA LYS A 91 -13.88 7.07 -11.34
C LYS A 91 -13.07 6.65 -12.58
N ASP A 92 -11.81 6.25 -12.38
CA ASP A 92 -10.90 5.78 -13.42
C ASP A 92 -10.99 4.25 -13.59
N GLY A 93 -11.95 3.59 -12.92
CA GLY A 93 -12.20 2.15 -13.00
C GLY A 93 -11.39 1.31 -12.01
N LEU A 94 -10.75 1.94 -11.02
CA LEU A 94 -10.00 1.23 -9.98
C LEU A 94 -10.94 0.67 -8.90
N GLU A 95 -10.84 -0.63 -8.67
CA GLU A 95 -11.34 -1.31 -7.47
C GLU A 95 -10.20 -1.45 -6.47
N TRP A 96 -10.51 -1.39 -5.18
CA TRP A 96 -9.49 -1.54 -4.14
C TRP A 96 -10.01 -2.23 -2.89
N THR A 97 -9.10 -2.87 -2.15
CA THR A 97 -9.43 -3.56 -0.91
C THR A 97 -8.32 -3.39 0.11
N THR A 98 -8.65 -2.83 1.27
CA THR A 98 -7.72 -2.76 2.41
C THR A 98 -7.85 -4.00 3.28
N VAL A 99 -6.71 -4.58 3.69
CA VAL A 99 -6.70 -5.71 4.62
C VAL A 99 -6.19 -5.24 5.97
N MET A 100 -7.10 -5.10 6.94
CA MET A 100 -6.76 -4.63 8.28
C MET A 100 -6.42 -5.82 9.17
N THR A 101 -5.13 -6.04 9.42
CA THR A 101 -4.62 -7.24 10.11
C THR A 101 -4.47 -7.08 11.62
N GLY A 102 -4.66 -5.87 12.14
CA GLY A 102 -4.34 -5.57 13.54
C GLY A 102 -2.83 -5.35 13.77
N LEU A 103 -2.39 -5.44 15.02
CA LEU A 103 -0.99 -5.25 15.38
C LEU A 103 -0.20 -6.53 15.11
N PHE A 104 1.00 -6.39 14.55
CA PHE A 104 1.99 -7.46 14.54
C PHE A 104 2.38 -7.79 15.98
N ILE A 105 2.24 -9.06 16.37
CA ILE A 105 2.50 -9.51 17.74
C ILE A 105 3.96 -9.94 17.94
N ASP A 106 4.68 -10.23 16.86
CA ASP A 106 6.06 -10.72 16.89
C ASP A 106 7.00 -9.75 17.65
N PRO A 107 6.98 -8.42 17.41
CA PRO A 107 7.83 -7.49 18.16
C PRO A 107 7.44 -7.36 19.63
N VAL A 108 6.20 -7.71 20.00
CA VAL A 108 5.65 -7.58 21.36
C VAL A 108 5.97 -8.82 22.21
N ILE A 109 5.85 -10.01 21.62
CA ILE A 109 6.07 -11.30 22.30
C ILE A 109 7.57 -11.64 22.37
N GLY A 110 8.40 -10.99 21.55
CA GLY A 110 9.85 -11.19 21.53
C GLY A 110 10.27 -12.46 20.77
N PRO A 111 11.53 -12.90 20.88
CA PRO A 111 12.11 -13.94 20.02
C PRO A 111 11.52 -15.34 20.25
N PHE A 112 10.55 -15.49 21.15
CA PHE A 112 9.89 -16.77 21.44
C PHE A 112 9.28 -17.44 20.19
N LEU A 113 8.83 -16.65 19.22
CA LEU A 113 8.31 -17.15 17.94
C LEU A 113 9.40 -17.36 16.87
N GLY A 114 10.67 -17.17 17.20
CA GLY A 114 11.80 -17.41 16.30
C GLY A 114 12.10 -16.29 15.29
N TYR A 115 11.58 -15.08 15.51
CA TYR A 115 11.89 -13.92 14.67
C TYR A 115 13.28 -13.35 15.00
N HIS A 116 14.16 -13.33 14.00
CA HIS A 116 15.46 -12.63 14.02
C HIS A 116 15.43 -11.58 12.90
N PHE A 117 15.53 -10.29 13.25
CA PHE A 117 15.71 -9.20 12.29
C PHE A 117 17.20 -9.01 11.95
#